data_AF-A0A954VQS9-F1
#
_entry.id   AF-A0A954VQS9-F1
#
_cell.length_a   1.000
_cell.length_b   1.000
_cell.length_c   1.000
_cell.angle_alpha   90.00
_cell.angle_beta   90.00
_cell.angle_gamma   90.00
#
_symmetry.space_group_name_H-M   'P 1'
#
loop_
_entity.id
_entity.type
_entity.pdbx_description
1 polymer ?
#
loop_
_entity_poly.entity_id
_entity_poly.type
_entity_poly.pdbx_seq_one_letter_code
_entity_poly.pdbx_strand_id
1 'polypeptide(L)'
;MRFTIRNLLLVVTVVAVVCAILAYARRVYYADRWQANSMLADVKGISNIQLHSHTEVVEEVHSSSFAVEGHPHSIIEIGGLGQYQSERRFSLTRIGKWTFRVSGCGHIGVSVAATGEAVESDYFGGAIELGPDSPYKKLFPFEVESLQDVVDHYPELIILFETWPREDEPGQVMLEDGTTQSFYVVEETR
;
A
#
# COMPACT_ATOMS: atom_id res chain seq x y z
N MET A 1 52.24 -26.61 -5.75
CA MET A 1 51.76 -25.28 -6.17
C MET A 1 51.73 -24.37 -4.94
N ARG A 2 52.75 -23.53 -4.70
CA ARG A 2 52.74 -22.57 -3.59
C ARG A 2 51.94 -21.36 -4.06
N PHE A 3 50.65 -21.29 -3.71
CA PHE A 3 49.97 -20.00 -3.74
C PHE A 3 50.72 -19.08 -2.78
N THR A 4 51.43 -18.09 -3.32
CA THR A 4 52.01 -17.04 -2.50
C THR A 4 50.86 -16.39 -1.72
N ILE A 5 51.05 -16.11 -0.44
CA ILE A 5 50.03 -15.53 0.46
C ILE A 5 49.31 -14.34 -0.21
N ARG A 6 50.02 -13.58 -1.05
CA ARG A 6 49.49 -12.52 -1.90
C ARG A 6 48.35 -12.96 -2.84
N ASN A 7 48.50 -14.08 -3.52
CA ASN A 7 47.48 -14.59 -4.45
C ASN A 7 46.23 -15.06 -3.69
N LEU A 8 46.41 -15.66 -2.50
CA LEU A 8 45.29 -16.04 -1.64
C LEU A 8 44.53 -14.80 -1.14
N LEU A 9 45.23 -13.77 -0.66
CA LEU A 9 44.62 -12.52 -0.23
C LEU A 9 43.85 -11.83 -1.36
N LEU A 10 44.41 -11.80 -2.57
CA LEU A 10 43.73 -11.22 -3.74
C LEU A 10 42.42 -11.96 -4.06
N VAL A 11 42.44 -13.29 -4.04
CA VAL A 11 41.22 -14.10 -4.26
C VAL A 11 40.18 -13.80 -3.18
N VAL A 12 40.57 -13.74 -1.91
CA VAL A 12 39.66 -13.41 -0.80
C VAL A 12 39.06 -12.01 -0.98
N THR A 13 39.87 -11.02 -1.34
CA THR A 13 39.38 -9.65 -1.59
C THR A 13 38.39 -9.62 -2.74
N VAL A 14 38.69 -10.27 -3.87
CA VAL A 14 37.77 -10.32 -5.03
C VAL A 14 36.45 -10.97 -4.64
N VAL A 15 36.49 -12.11 -3.93
CA VAL A 15 35.28 -12.77 -3.43
C VAL A 15 34.48 -11.84 -2.52
N ALA A 16 35.14 -11.16 -1.57
CA ALA A 16 34.47 -10.22 -0.67
C ALA A 16 33.80 -9.07 -1.42
N VAL A 17 34.47 -8.47 -2.41
CA VAL A 17 33.91 -7.40 -3.25
C VAL A 17 32.72 -7.91 -4.06
N VAL A 18 32.83 -9.07 -4.70
CA VAL A 18 31.73 -9.66 -5.48
C VAL A 18 30.54 -9.95 -4.57
N CYS A 19 30.76 -10.54 -3.40
CA CYS A 19 29.69 -10.77 -2.41
C CYS A 19 29.03 -9.46 -1.96
N ALA A 20 29.80 -8.40 -1.72
CA ALA A 20 29.26 -7.10 -1.34
C ALA A 20 28.42 -6.47 -2.46
N ILE A 21 28.86 -6.56 -3.72
CA ILE A 21 28.11 -6.09 -4.89
C ILE A 21 26.79 -6.86 -5.03
N LEU A 22 26.84 -8.20 -4.92
CA LEU A 22 25.65 -9.04 -5.00
C LEU A 22 24.67 -8.75 -3.87
N ALA A 23 25.16 -8.57 -2.64
CA ALA A 23 24.33 -8.20 -1.50
C ALA A 23 23.66 -6.83 -1.70
N TYR A 24 24.40 -5.85 -2.21
CA TYR A 24 23.86 -4.52 -2.52
C TYR A 24 22.82 -4.57 -3.65
N ALA A 25 23.11 -5.27 -4.75
CA ALA A 25 22.17 -5.43 -5.87
C ALA A 25 20.87 -6.10 -5.41
N ARG A 26 20.98 -7.17 -4.60
CA ARG A 26 19.82 -7.82 -3.97
C ARG A 26 19.06 -6.84 -3.08
N ARG A 27 19.78 -5.98 -2.35
CA ARG A 27 19.18 -4.99 -1.46
C ARG A 27 18.28 -4.01 -2.19
N VAL A 28 18.77 -3.50 -3.32
CA VAL A 28 18.02 -2.56 -4.16
C VAL A 28 16.87 -3.26 -4.86
N TYR A 29 17.09 -4.47 -5.37
CA TYR A 29 16.07 -5.21 -6.11
C TYR A 29 14.84 -5.56 -5.26
N TYR A 30 15.03 -5.91 -3.98
CA TYR A 30 13.97 -6.34 -3.05
C TYR A 30 13.57 -5.26 -2.03
N ALA A 31 13.87 -3.99 -2.29
CA ALA A 31 13.66 -2.91 -1.32
C ALA A 31 12.20 -2.81 -0.87
N ASP A 32 11.26 -2.76 -1.81
CA ASP A 32 9.81 -2.65 -1.54
C ASP A 32 9.28 -3.86 -0.77
N ARG A 33 9.72 -5.07 -1.16
CA ARG A 33 9.36 -6.31 -0.47
C ARG A 33 9.78 -6.27 1.00
N TRP A 34 11.00 -5.84 1.30
CA TRP A 34 11.43 -5.77 2.71
C TRP A 34 10.72 -4.69 3.48
N GLN A 35 10.42 -3.55 2.84
CA GLN A 35 9.66 -2.49 3.48
C GLN A 35 8.23 -2.97 3.83
N ALA A 36 7.54 -3.61 2.89
CA ALA A 36 6.23 -4.22 3.11
C ALA A 36 6.27 -5.27 4.22
N ASN A 37 7.24 -6.19 4.18
CA ASN A 37 7.39 -7.19 5.23
C ASN A 37 7.69 -6.57 6.60
N SER A 38 8.51 -5.51 6.66
CA SER A 38 8.81 -4.84 7.92
C SER A 38 7.56 -4.20 8.52
N MET A 39 6.78 -3.46 7.71
CA MET A 39 5.55 -2.84 8.18
C MET A 39 4.53 -3.88 8.65
N LEU A 40 4.35 -4.97 7.91
CA LEU A 40 3.38 -6.01 8.25
C LEU A 40 3.84 -6.91 9.41
N ALA A 41 5.14 -7.03 9.66
CA ALA A 41 5.67 -7.83 10.76
C ALA A 41 5.29 -7.27 12.14
N ASP A 42 5.06 -5.96 12.24
CA ASP A 42 4.69 -5.29 13.48
C ASP A 42 3.17 -5.33 13.76
N VAL A 43 2.37 -5.72 12.76
CA VAL A 43 0.92 -5.87 12.90
C VAL A 43 0.60 -7.22 13.55
N LYS A 44 -0.05 -7.17 14.71
CA LYS A 44 -0.47 -8.37 15.45
C LYS A 44 -1.82 -8.86 14.96
N GLY A 45 -2.05 -10.17 15.08
CA GLY A 45 -3.34 -10.76 14.74
C GLY A 45 -3.59 -10.88 13.25
N ILE A 46 -2.54 -10.93 12.42
CA ILE A 46 -2.66 -11.16 10.97
C ILE A 46 -1.95 -12.45 10.54
N SER A 47 -2.43 -13.06 9.47
CA SER A 47 -1.90 -14.29 8.91
C SER A 47 -2.04 -14.31 7.38
N ASN A 48 -1.47 -15.33 6.73
CA ASN A 48 -1.59 -15.54 5.28
C ASN A 48 -1.22 -14.30 4.44
N ILE A 49 -0.16 -13.60 4.84
CA ILE A 49 0.32 -12.42 4.13
C ILE A 49 0.74 -12.81 2.70
N GLN A 50 0.20 -12.10 1.72
CA GLN A 50 0.52 -12.20 0.31
C GLN A 50 0.97 -10.83 -0.19
N LEU A 51 2.10 -10.79 -0.88
CA LEU A 51 2.59 -9.58 -1.54
C LEU A 51 2.29 -9.69 -3.04
N HIS A 52 1.65 -8.67 -3.58
CA HIS A 52 1.37 -8.56 -5.01
C HIS A 52 2.42 -7.63 -5.62
N SER A 53 3.21 -8.19 -6.53
CA SER A 53 4.40 -7.51 -7.08
C SER A 53 4.54 -7.74 -8.58
N HIS A 54 5.14 -6.77 -9.25
CA HIS A 54 5.63 -6.92 -10.61
C HIS A 54 7.14 -7.11 -10.59
N THR A 55 7.63 -8.01 -11.44
CA THR A 55 9.07 -8.30 -11.55
C THR A 55 9.55 -7.90 -12.92
N GLU A 56 10.13 -6.69 -13.00
CA GLU A 56 10.80 -6.20 -14.20
C GLU A 56 12.29 -5.97 -13.90
N VAL A 57 12.74 -4.70 -13.90
CA VAL A 57 14.12 -4.32 -13.59
C VAL A 57 14.39 -4.38 -12.07
N VAL A 58 13.38 -4.07 -11.27
CA VAL A 58 13.32 -4.24 -9.81
C VAL A 58 12.02 -4.96 -9.46
N GLU A 59 11.92 -5.51 -8.24
CA GLU A 59 10.63 -5.97 -7.73
C GLU A 59 9.87 -4.77 -7.16
N GLU A 60 8.73 -4.46 -7.78
CA GLU A 60 7.82 -3.40 -7.33
C GLU A 60 6.61 -4.04 -6.65
N VAL A 61 6.43 -3.80 -5.35
CA VAL A 61 5.27 -4.29 -4.60
C VAL A 61 4.16 -3.25 -4.69
N HIS A 62 3.06 -3.58 -5.34
CA HIS A 62 1.95 -2.64 -5.55
C HIS A 62 0.80 -2.83 -4.54
N SER A 63 0.63 -4.03 -3.98
CA SER A 63 -0.33 -4.26 -2.89
C SER A 63 0.09 -5.42 -2.01
N SER A 64 -0.56 -5.55 -0.86
CA SER A 64 -0.47 -6.73 -0.02
C SER A 64 -1.82 -7.09 0.56
N SER A 65 -2.06 -8.37 0.75
CA SER A 65 -3.27 -8.87 1.38
C SER A 65 -2.96 -9.83 2.53
N PHE A 66 -3.82 -9.86 3.53
CA PHE A 66 -3.67 -10.73 4.69
C PHE A 66 -5.04 -11.03 5.31
N ALA A 67 -5.09 -12.07 6.15
CA ALA A 67 -6.26 -12.45 6.93
C ALA A 67 -6.08 -12.02 8.38
N VAL A 68 -7.18 -11.73 9.06
CA VAL A 68 -7.25 -11.43 10.50
C VAL A 68 -7.45 -12.72 11.29
N GLU A 69 -6.65 -12.93 12.32
CA GLU A 69 -6.75 -14.05 13.24
C GLU A 69 -8.12 -14.07 13.93
N GLY A 70 -8.68 -15.27 14.15
CA GLY A 70 -10.03 -15.42 14.70
C GLY A 70 -11.17 -15.16 13.70
N HIS A 71 -10.87 -14.62 12.51
CA HIS A 71 -11.86 -14.37 11.45
C HIS A 71 -11.54 -15.20 10.19
N PRO A 72 -11.99 -16.48 10.12
CA PRO A 72 -11.75 -17.32 8.95
C PRO A 72 -12.37 -16.69 7.69
N HIS A 73 -11.63 -16.70 6.58
CA HIS A 73 -11.99 -16.07 5.31
C HIS A 73 -11.98 -14.53 5.28
N SER A 74 -11.52 -13.88 6.36
CA SER A 74 -11.22 -12.45 6.31
C SER A 74 -10.14 -12.15 5.26
N ILE A 75 -10.23 -10.95 4.70
CA ILE A 75 -9.23 -10.40 3.82
C ILE A 75 -9.17 -8.91 4.06
N ILE A 76 -7.98 -8.38 4.28
CA ILE A 76 -7.67 -6.97 4.17
C ILE A 76 -6.65 -6.87 3.03
N GLU A 77 -6.88 -5.97 2.10
CA GLU A 77 -5.92 -5.61 1.06
C GLU A 77 -5.57 -4.14 1.17
N ILE A 78 -4.28 -3.86 1.30
CA ILE A 78 -3.71 -2.52 1.25
C ILE A 78 -2.97 -2.37 -0.07
N GLY A 79 -3.12 -1.22 -0.75
CA GLY A 79 -2.63 -1.10 -2.11
C GLY A 79 -2.25 0.31 -2.52
N GLY A 80 -1.12 0.43 -3.21
CA GLY A 80 -0.62 1.57 -3.95
C GLY A 80 0.90 1.76 -3.82
N LEU A 81 1.50 2.31 -4.88
CA LEU A 81 2.93 2.56 -4.97
C LEU A 81 3.35 3.61 -3.94
N GLY A 82 4.35 3.30 -3.11
CA GLY A 82 4.93 4.24 -2.13
C GLY A 82 4.24 4.31 -0.77
N GLN A 83 3.21 3.51 -0.50
CA GLN A 83 2.42 3.61 0.75
C GLN A 83 3.09 3.04 1.99
N TYR A 84 4.20 2.32 1.83
CA TYR A 84 5.02 1.91 2.96
C TYR A 84 5.93 3.04 3.46
N GLN A 85 5.90 4.23 2.84
CA GLN A 85 6.80 5.35 3.17
C GLN A 85 6.41 6.12 4.44
N SER A 86 5.17 5.97 4.95
CA SER A 86 4.81 6.53 6.25
C SER A 86 3.79 5.66 6.99
N GLU A 87 4.06 5.32 8.25
CA GLU A 87 3.15 4.55 9.12
C GLU A 87 1.81 5.25 9.37
N ARG A 88 1.72 6.55 9.09
CA ARG A 88 0.56 7.40 9.36
C ARG A 88 -0.48 7.43 8.26
N ARG A 89 -0.15 6.96 7.05
CA ARG A 89 -1.08 6.93 5.92
C ARG A 89 -0.89 5.67 5.12
N PHE A 90 -1.97 4.93 4.92
CA PHE A 90 -1.99 3.72 4.11
C PHE A 90 -3.30 3.68 3.34
N SER A 91 -3.33 3.08 2.16
CA SER A 91 -4.58 2.95 1.41
C SER A 91 -5.16 1.55 1.55
N LEU A 92 -6.44 1.52 1.89
CA LEU A 92 -7.25 0.33 1.99
C LEU A 92 -7.98 0.11 0.65
N THR A 93 -7.60 -0.95 -0.03
CA THR A 93 -8.19 -1.36 -1.32
C THR A 93 -9.41 -2.25 -1.09
N ARG A 94 -9.33 -3.12 -0.08
CA ARG A 94 -10.37 -4.12 0.18
C ARG A 94 -10.45 -4.50 1.65
N ILE A 95 -11.65 -4.79 2.12
CA ILE A 95 -11.91 -5.41 3.41
C ILE A 95 -13.11 -6.37 3.33
N GLY A 96 -12.89 -7.64 3.65
CA GLY A 96 -13.85 -8.71 3.48
C GLY A 96 -14.33 -8.83 2.02
N LYS A 97 -15.63 -8.67 1.83
CA LYS A 97 -16.27 -8.68 0.51
C LYS A 97 -16.29 -7.30 -0.17
N TRP A 98 -15.88 -6.25 0.52
CA TRP A 98 -15.97 -4.87 0.04
C TRP A 98 -14.69 -4.41 -0.61
N THR A 99 -14.80 -3.95 -1.85
CA THR A 99 -13.69 -3.30 -2.57
C THR A 99 -13.99 -1.82 -2.73
N PHE A 100 -13.03 -0.97 -2.40
CA PHE A 100 -13.20 0.48 -2.47
C PHE A 100 -13.01 1.02 -3.89
N ARG A 101 -13.77 2.05 -4.22
CA ARG A 101 -13.64 2.83 -5.44
C ARG A 101 -13.72 4.30 -5.09
N VAL A 102 -12.83 5.06 -5.69
CA VAL A 102 -12.79 6.51 -5.57
C VAL A 102 -12.69 7.12 -6.95
N SER A 103 -13.36 8.23 -7.17
CA SER A 103 -13.22 9.02 -8.38
C SER A 103 -13.26 10.49 -8.04
N GLY A 104 -12.69 11.32 -8.89
CA GLY A 104 -12.72 12.76 -8.71
C GLY A 104 -12.26 13.46 -9.96
N CYS A 105 -12.45 14.76 -9.96
CA CYS A 105 -11.95 15.66 -10.99
C CYS A 105 -11.05 16.67 -10.30
N GLY A 106 -9.77 16.71 -10.66
CA GLY A 106 -8.80 17.57 -9.99
C GLY A 106 -7.45 17.58 -10.69
N HIS A 107 -6.50 18.34 -10.13
CA HIS A 107 -5.18 18.49 -10.70
C HIS A 107 -4.28 17.30 -10.33
N ILE A 108 -4.12 16.34 -11.23
CA ILE A 108 -3.34 15.11 -10.99
C ILE A 108 -1.81 15.30 -11.11
N GLY A 109 -1.29 16.48 -10.80
CA GLY A 109 0.14 16.79 -10.87
C GLY A 109 0.73 16.84 -12.29
N VAL A 110 -0.13 16.83 -13.32
CA VAL A 110 0.24 17.05 -14.71
C VAL A 110 0.05 18.53 -15.04
N SER A 111 1.04 19.16 -15.64
CA SER A 111 0.94 20.54 -16.11
C SER A 111 1.13 20.63 -17.62
N VAL A 112 0.50 21.63 -18.24
CA VAL A 112 0.71 21.94 -19.65
C VAL A 112 2.16 22.41 -19.81
N ALA A 113 2.97 21.65 -20.56
CA ALA A 113 4.40 21.92 -20.70
C ALA A 113 4.74 23.36 -21.19
N ALA A 114 3.84 23.98 -21.96
CA ALA A 114 4.02 25.32 -22.51
C ALA A 114 3.67 26.44 -21.52
N THR A 115 2.69 26.25 -20.64
CA THR A 115 2.18 27.29 -19.73
C THR A 115 2.50 27.03 -18.26
N GLY A 116 2.85 25.81 -17.90
CA GLY A 116 3.04 25.37 -16.52
C GLY A 116 1.73 25.26 -15.73
N GLU A 117 0.59 25.57 -16.33
CA GLU A 117 -0.72 25.48 -15.70
C GLU A 117 -1.08 24.02 -15.44
N ALA A 118 -1.62 23.76 -14.26
CA ALA A 118 -2.04 22.42 -13.89
C ALA A 118 -3.23 22.00 -14.77
N VAL A 119 -3.22 20.74 -15.20
CA VAL A 119 -4.29 20.13 -15.99
C VAL A 119 -5.27 19.46 -15.04
N GLU A 120 -6.52 19.87 -15.10
CA GLU A 120 -7.61 19.12 -14.49
C GLU A 120 -7.81 17.82 -15.27
N SER A 121 -7.84 16.71 -14.55
CA SER A 121 -8.15 15.40 -15.11
C SER A 121 -9.11 14.68 -14.17
N ASP A 122 -10.03 13.94 -14.79
CA ASP A 122 -10.75 12.91 -14.08
C ASP A 122 -9.76 11.81 -13.69
N TYR A 123 -9.92 11.28 -12.49
CA TYR A 123 -9.18 10.13 -12.02
C TYR A 123 -10.10 9.09 -11.40
N PHE A 124 -9.65 7.85 -11.46
CA PHE A 124 -10.31 6.70 -10.84
C PHE A 124 -9.30 5.91 -10.04
N GLY A 125 -9.59 5.65 -8.78
CA GLY A 125 -8.75 4.92 -7.84
C GLY A 125 -9.47 3.73 -7.24
N GLY A 126 -8.70 2.73 -6.83
CA GLY A 126 -9.20 1.49 -6.23
C GLY A 126 -9.08 1.42 -4.72
N ALA A 127 -8.81 2.53 -4.03
CA ALA A 127 -8.55 2.53 -2.60
C ALA A 127 -8.97 3.83 -1.93
N ILE A 128 -9.32 3.77 -0.65
CA ILE A 128 -9.44 4.93 0.22
C ILE A 128 -8.17 5.05 1.07
N GLU A 129 -7.75 6.26 1.38
CA GLU A 129 -6.64 6.50 2.28
C GLU A 129 -7.13 6.52 3.74
N LEU A 130 -6.41 5.84 4.64
CA LEU A 130 -6.68 5.81 6.08
C LEU A 130 -5.50 6.39 6.87
N GLY A 131 -5.78 6.78 8.12
CA GLY A 131 -4.82 7.42 9.02
C GLY A 131 -5.35 8.72 9.63
N PRO A 132 -4.59 9.36 10.54
CA PRO A 132 -5.00 10.56 11.28
C PRO A 132 -5.36 11.77 10.39
N ASP A 133 -4.70 11.84 9.23
CA ASP A 133 -4.85 12.93 8.25
C ASP A 133 -5.69 12.48 7.04
N SER A 134 -6.40 11.36 7.15
CA SER A 134 -7.29 10.89 6.10
C SER A 134 -8.48 11.84 5.93
N PRO A 135 -8.88 12.17 4.68
CA PRO A 135 -10.12 12.91 4.43
C PRO A 135 -11.37 12.12 4.90
N TYR A 136 -11.27 10.80 5.00
CA TYR A 136 -12.37 9.91 5.39
C TYR A 136 -12.51 9.73 6.90
N LYS A 137 -11.60 10.27 7.73
CA LYS A 137 -11.54 9.96 9.18
C LYS A 137 -12.85 10.16 9.94
N LYS A 138 -13.67 11.14 9.54
CA LYS A 138 -14.96 11.45 10.19
C LYS A 138 -16.07 10.45 9.86
N LEU A 139 -15.85 9.57 8.89
CA LEU A 139 -16.81 8.53 8.48
C LEU A 139 -16.67 7.25 9.30
N PHE A 140 -15.61 7.13 10.10
CA PHE A 140 -15.35 5.98 10.95
C PHE A 140 -15.93 6.19 12.36
N PRO A 141 -16.42 5.14 13.02
CA PRO A 141 -16.96 5.22 14.37
C PRO A 141 -15.85 5.33 15.46
N PHE A 142 -14.59 5.22 15.07
CA PHE A 142 -13.41 5.35 15.92
C PHE A 142 -12.27 6.00 15.12
N GLU A 143 -11.22 6.44 15.82
CA GLU A 143 -10.04 7.03 15.20
C GLU A 143 -9.14 5.93 14.63
N VAL A 144 -8.81 6.03 13.34
CA VAL A 144 -7.89 5.09 12.67
C VAL A 144 -6.51 5.75 12.59
N GLU A 145 -5.62 5.39 13.50
CA GLU A 145 -4.25 5.95 13.55
C GLU A 145 -3.24 5.09 12.78
N SER A 146 -3.50 3.78 12.70
CA SER A 146 -2.57 2.78 12.22
C SER A 146 -3.29 1.62 11.51
N LEU A 147 -2.50 0.75 10.88
CA LEU A 147 -3.01 -0.50 10.33
C LEU A 147 -3.50 -1.47 11.44
N GLN A 148 -2.95 -1.37 12.65
CA GLN A 148 -3.38 -2.20 13.78
C GLN A 148 -4.84 -1.90 14.16
N ASP A 149 -5.26 -0.64 14.13
CA ASP A 149 -6.64 -0.27 14.46
C ASP A 149 -7.66 -0.89 13.49
N VAL A 150 -7.26 -1.04 12.21
CA VAL A 150 -8.09 -1.72 11.19
C VAL A 150 -8.22 -3.20 11.47
N VAL A 151 -7.17 -3.83 11.99
CA VAL A 151 -7.18 -5.25 12.38
C VAL A 151 -8.02 -5.46 13.64
N ASP A 152 -7.80 -4.63 14.66
CA ASP A 152 -8.46 -4.74 15.97
C ASP A 152 -9.97 -4.50 15.88
N HIS A 153 -10.40 -3.61 14.98
CA HIS A 153 -11.82 -3.29 14.74
C HIS A 153 -12.38 -3.89 13.44
N TYR A 154 -11.78 -4.98 12.95
CA TYR A 154 -12.22 -5.64 11.70
C TYR A 154 -13.73 -5.94 11.67
N PRO A 155 -14.36 -6.52 12.73
CA PRO A 155 -15.80 -6.79 12.73
C PRO A 155 -16.67 -5.53 12.57
N GLU A 156 -16.33 -4.46 13.29
CA GLU A 156 -17.04 -3.19 13.27
C GLU A 156 -16.95 -2.53 11.89
N LEU A 157 -15.78 -2.64 11.26
CA LEU A 157 -15.56 -2.16 9.90
C LEU A 157 -16.38 -2.94 8.87
N ILE A 158 -16.46 -4.27 8.98
CA ILE A 158 -17.31 -5.07 8.10
C ILE A 158 -18.78 -4.61 8.18
N ILE A 159 -19.28 -4.36 9.39
CA ILE A 159 -20.64 -3.86 9.62
C ILE A 159 -20.81 -2.45 9.05
N LEU A 160 -19.84 -1.56 9.28
CA LEU A 160 -19.84 -0.20 8.72
C LEU A 160 -19.99 -0.24 7.20
N PHE A 161 -19.24 -1.12 6.53
CA PHE A 161 -19.22 -1.20 5.08
C PHE A 161 -20.49 -1.80 4.45
N GLU A 162 -21.34 -2.48 5.23
CA GLU A 162 -22.71 -2.82 4.81
C GLU A 162 -23.57 -1.57 4.54
N THR A 163 -23.29 -0.45 5.21
CA THR A 163 -24.04 0.82 5.08
C THR A 163 -23.30 1.91 4.31
N TRP A 164 -22.11 1.60 3.80
CA TRP A 164 -21.29 2.55 3.07
C TRP A 164 -21.91 2.91 1.71
N PRO A 165 -21.60 4.09 1.15
CA PRO A 165 -22.08 4.46 -0.18
C PRO A 165 -21.80 3.42 -1.26
N ARG A 166 -22.71 3.34 -2.23
CA ARG A 166 -22.71 2.40 -3.34
C ARG A 166 -22.51 3.16 -4.66
N GLU A 167 -22.30 2.44 -5.75
CA GLU A 167 -22.00 3.06 -7.05
C GLU A 167 -23.15 3.94 -7.57
N ASP A 168 -24.40 3.57 -7.28
CA ASP A 168 -25.61 4.31 -7.65
C ASP A 168 -25.85 5.56 -6.80
N GLU A 169 -25.40 5.55 -5.55
CA GLU A 169 -25.44 6.70 -4.64
C GLU A 169 -24.07 6.86 -3.93
N PRO A 170 -23.06 7.43 -4.62
CA PRO A 170 -21.72 7.56 -4.07
C PRO A 170 -21.66 8.66 -3.02
N GLY A 171 -20.82 8.44 -2.01
CA GLY A 171 -20.49 9.45 -1.01
C GLY A 171 -19.53 10.47 -1.60
N GLN A 172 -19.44 11.64 -0.96
CA GLN A 172 -18.52 12.70 -1.38
C GLN A 172 -17.72 13.23 -0.20
N VAL A 173 -16.45 13.51 -0.44
CA VAL A 173 -15.57 14.21 0.50
C VAL A 173 -14.83 15.31 -0.24
N MET A 174 -14.66 16.45 0.42
CA MET A 174 -13.85 17.56 -0.07
C MET A 174 -12.43 17.40 0.47
N LEU A 175 -11.44 17.40 -0.41
CA LEU A 175 -10.02 17.37 -0.07
C LEU A 175 -9.52 18.78 0.30
N GLU A 176 -8.34 18.86 0.90
CA GLU A 176 -7.77 20.13 1.38
C GLU A 176 -7.47 21.11 0.23
N ASP A 177 -7.18 20.61 -0.96
CA ASP A 177 -6.92 21.39 -2.17
C ASP A 177 -8.21 21.88 -2.87
N GLY A 178 -9.38 21.57 -2.31
CA GLY A 178 -10.68 21.91 -2.89
C GLY A 178 -11.21 20.90 -3.92
N THR A 179 -10.50 19.79 -4.15
CA THR A 179 -10.97 18.70 -5.01
C THR A 179 -12.12 17.96 -4.33
N THR A 180 -13.24 17.76 -5.03
CA THR A 180 -14.29 16.85 -4.56
C THR A 180 -14.00 15.43 -5.04
N GLN A 181 -13.96 14.50 -4.11
CA GLN A 181 -13.78 13.08 -4.38
C GLN A 181 -15.07 12.33 -4.05
N SER A 182 -15.58 11.59 -5.05
CA SER A 182 -16.64 10.62 -4.88
C SER A 182 -16.07 9.28 -4.44
N PHE A 183 -16.75 8.58 -3.55
CA PHE A 183 -16.31 7.27 -3.05
C PHE A 183 -17.48 6.32 -2.86
N TYR A 184 -17.24 5.03 -3.07
CA TYR A 184 -18.21 3.97 -2.83
C TYR A 184 -17.49 2.63 -2.65
N VAL A 185 -18.24 1.61 -2.26
CA VAL A 185 -17.77 0.22 -2.26
C VAL A 185 -18.57 -0.63 -3.23
N VAL A 186 -17.91 -1.67 -3.74
CA VAL A 186 -18.53 -2.72 -4.55
C VAL A 186 -18.36 -4.05 -3.82
N GLU A 187 -19.41 -4.86 -3.81
CA GLU A 187 -19.34 -6.23 -3.32
C GLU A 187 -18.65 -7.12 -4.35
N GLU A 188 -17.56 -7.76 -3.95
CA GLU A 188 -16.90 -8.73 -4.80
C GLU A 188 -17.67 -10.05 -4.74
N THR A 189 -18.40 -10.35 -5.81
CA THR A 189 -19.04 -11.66 -6.01
C THR A 189 -17.96 -12.68 -6.34
N ARG A 190 -17.67 -13.56 -5.37
CA ARG A 190 -16.85 -14.76 -5.59
C ARG A 190 -17.64 -15.88 -6.24
#